data_AF-A0A946QJE4-F1
#
_entry.id   AF-A0A946QJE4-F1
#
_cell.length_a   1.000
_cell.length_b   1.000
_cell.length_c   1.000
_cell.angle_alpha   90.00
_cell.angle_beta   90.00
_cell.angle_gamma   90.00
#
_symmetry.space_group_name_H-M   'P 1'
#
loop_
_entity.id
_entity.type
_entity.pdbx_description
1 polymer ?
#
loop_
_entity_poly.entity_id
_entity_poly.type
_entity_poly.pdbx_seq_one_letter_code
_entity_poly.pdbx_strand_id
1 'polypeptide(L)'
;MPRVWSCNEWDPLEEVVVGNPLGARFPFADPSTRLAEYPDRALDALPQGAFPDQIIEETEEDLQAFVEALEARGVTVKRPDTWPHEQVIKTPHWECQGYYNYCPRDVLLVIGDTVIETPNVIRGRSLETGSYRRLLMEYLEEGAN
;
A
#
# COMPACT_ATOMS: atom_id res chain seq x y z
N MET A 1 -20.09 -12.01 -14.41
CA MET A 1 -19.81 -10.62 -14.02
C MET A 1 -18.35 -10.56 -13.66
N PRO A 2 -17.62 -9.47 -13.97
CA PRO A 2 -16.23 -9.32 -13.52
C PRO A 2 -16.17 -9.49 -12.00
N ARG A 3 -15.12 -10.14 -11.51
CA ARG A 3 -14.96 -10.41 -10.07
C ARG A 3 -14.71 -9.13 -9.26
N VAL A 4 -14.13 -8.11 -9.88
CA VAL A 4 -14.00 -6.77 -9.30
C VAL A 4 -15.21 -5.92 -9.68
N TRP A 5 -15.86 -5.33 -8.67
CA TRP A 5 -16.89 -4.32 -8.87
C TRP A 5 -17.02 -3.39 -7.65
N SER A 6 -16.78 -2.08 -7.81
CA SER A 6 -17.07 -1.10 -6.76
C SER A 6 -17.42 0.28 -7.34
N CYS A 7 -18.56 0.84 -6.95
CA CYS A 7 -19.07 2.12 -7.48
C CYS A 7 -19.29 3.19 -6.39
N ASN A 8 -19.16 2.83 -5.12
CA ASN A 8 -19.34 3.71 -3.97
C ASN A 8 -18.70 3.08 -2.72
N GLU A 9 -18.76 3.78 -1.61
CA GLU A 9 -18.05 3.42 -0.37
C GLU A 9 -18.98 2.83 0.71
N TRP A 10 -20.23 2.46 0.39
CA TRP A 10 -21.22 2.04 1.40
C TRP A 10 -22.10 0.84 1.03
N ASP A 11 -22.11 0.40 -0.22
CA ASP A 11 -22.76 -0.86 -0.59
C ASP A 11 -22.15 -2.04 0.20
N PRO A 12 -22.89 -3.14 0.39
CA PRO A 12 -22.40 -4.29 1.12
C PRO A 12 -21.04 -4.79 0.59
N LEU A 13 -20.04 -4.85 1.47
CA LEU A 13 -18.68 -5.24 1.12
C LEU A 13 -18.58 -6.76 0.93
N GLU A 14 -18.02 -7.20 -0.21
CA GLU A 14 -17.82 -8.63 -0.51
C GLU A 14 -16.35 -9.07 -0.46
N GLU A 15 -15.42 -8.23 -0.95
CA GLU A 15 -13.98 -8.48 -0.93
C GLU A 15 -13.20 -7.20 -0.61
N VAL A 16 -12.11 -7.30 0.14
CA VAL A 16 -11.25 -6.15 0.49
C VAL A 16 -9.78 -6.53 0.55
N VAL A 17 -8.92 -5.58 0.16
CA VAL A 17 -7.47 -5.68 0.35
C VAL A 17 -7.07 -4.95 1.63
N VAL A 18 -6.49 -5.67 2.58
CA VAL A 18 -5.94 -5.12 3.84
C VAL A 18 -4.41 -5.04 3.71
N GLY A 19 -3.81 -3.95 4.19
CA GLY A 19 -2.38 -3.67 4.02
C GLY A 19 -1.45 -4.65 4.75
N ASN A 20 -0.15 -4.47 4.52
CA ASN A 20 0.91 -5.27 5.13
C ASN A 20 1.93 -4.33 5.83
N PRO A 21 2.12 -4.43 7.15
CA PRO A 21 3.05 -3.61 7.91
C PRO A 21 4.49 -4.13 7.80
N LEU A 22 4.70 -5.37 7.34
CA LEU A 22 6.02 -6.00 7.32
C LEU A 22 6.98 -5.26 6.38
N GLY A 23 8.20 -5.03 6.88
CA GLY A 23 9.23 -4.30 6.15
C GLY A 23 8.98 -2.80 6.03
N ALA A 24 7.95 -2.25 6.71
CA ALA A 24 7.68 -0.83 6.69
C ALA A 24 8.88 -0.01 7.21
N ARG A 25 9.09 1.14 6.57
CA ARG A 25 10.18 2.06 6.87
C ARG A 25 9.62 3.47 7.01
N PHE A 26 10.33 4.32 7.74
CA PHE A 26 10.16 5.76 7.55
C PHE A 26 10.51 6.12 6.10
N PRO A 27 9.83 7.11 5.51
CA PRO A 27 10.05 7.45 4.12
C PRO A 27 11.47 8.00 3.96
N PHE A 28 12.11 7.68 2.84
CA PHE A 28 13.45 8.20 2.54
C PHE A 28 13.44 9.74 2.55
N ALA A 29 14.53 10.35 3.03
CA ALA A 29 14.63 11.81 3.08
C ALA A 29 14.88 12.37 1.68
N ASP A 30 13.79 12.57 0.95
CA ASP A 30 13.74 13.10 -0.40
C ASP A 30 12.87 14.37 -0.44
N PRO A 31 13.15 15.34 -1.33
CA PRO A 31 12.31 16.52 -1.50
C PRO A 31 10.81 16.23 -1.67
N SER A 32 10.43 15.12 -2.31
CA SER A 32 9.02 14.71 -2.46
C SER A 32 8.40 14.30 -1.13
N THR A 33 9.10 13.50 -0.33
CA THR A 33 8.68 13.13 1.04
C THR A 33 8.50 14.36 1.91
N ARG A 34 9.48 15.27 1.90
CA ARG A 34 9.40 16.51 2.67
C ARG A 34 8.17 17.33 2.25
N LEU A 35 7.96 17.51 0.95
CA LEU A 35 6.84 18.30 0.45
C LEU A 35 5.48 17.71 0.85
N ALA A 36 5.33 16.37 0.79
CA ALA A 36 4.07 15.70 1.03
C ALA A 36 3.76 15.47 2.52
N GLU A 37 4.76 15.09 3.31
CA GLU A 37 4.57 14.57 4.68
C GLU A 37 5.14 15.51 5.77
N TYR A 38 6.20 16.26 5.45
CA TYR A 38 6.96 17.04 6.45
C TYR A 38 7.36 18.43 5.94
N PRO A 39 6.41 19.27 5.48
CA PRO A 39 6.73 20.51 4.77
C PRO A 39 7.57 21.49 5.61
N ASP A 40 7.34 21.47 6.93
CA ASP A 40 7.97 22.38 7.90
C ASP A 40 9.33 21.90 8.42
N ARG A 41 9.80 20.72 8.01
CA ARG A 41 11.08 20.14 8.48
C ARG A 41 12.16 20.23 7.41
N ALA A 42 13.41 20.38 7.83
CA ALA A 42 14.56 20.17 6.94
C ALA A 42 14.71 18.69 6.58
N LEU A 43 15.33 18.38 5.43
CA LEU A 43 15.46 16.99 4.94
C LEU A 43 16.26 16.10 5.88
N ASP A 44 17.33 16.63 6.47
CA ASP A 44 18.20 15.95 7.43
C ASP A 44 17.55 15.71 8.80
N ALA A 45 16.43 16.39 9.07
CA ALA A 45 15.63 16.21 10.29
C ALA A 45 14.48 15.21 10.11
N LEU A 46 14.33 14.60 8.94
CA LEU A 46 13.29 13.59 8.71
C LEU A 46 13.66 12.27 9.38
N PRO A 47 12.70 11.57 10.02
CA PRO A 47 12.96 10.23 10.53
C PRO A 47 13.30 9.30 9.37
N GLN A 48 14.23 8.38 9.60
CA GLN A 48 14.69 7.41 8.60
C GLN A 48 14.88 6.03 9.20
N GLY A 49 14.87 5.00 8.35
CA GLY A 49 15.13 3.62 8.74
C GLY A 49 13.86 2.80 8.92
N ALA A 50 14.01 1.58 9.44
CA ALA A 50 12.87 0.72 9.75
C ALA A 50 12.07 1.29 10.93
N PHE A 51 10.77 0.99 10.97
CA PHE A 51 10.02 1.17 12.20
C PHE A 51 10.51 0.19 13.28
N PRO A 52 10.39 0.54 14.58
CA PRO A 52 10.64 -0.39 15.67
C PRO A 52 9.83 -1.68 15.54
N ASP A 53 10.45 -2.84 15.80
CA ASP A 53 9.80 -4.15 15.67
C ASP A 53 8.50 -4.24 16.48
N GLN A 54 8.49 -3.67 17.70
CA GLN A 54 7.29 -3.62 18.55
C GLN A 54 6.09 -2.98 17.81
N ILE A 55 6.31 -1.88 17.06
CA ILE A 55 5.22 -1.23 16.32
C ILE A 55 4.72 -2.14 15.20
N ILE A 56 5.63 -2.84 14.51
CA ILE A 56 5.27 -3.77 13.43
C ILE A 56 4.46 -4.96 13.99
N GLU A 57 4.91 -5.54 15.09
CA GLU A 57 4.27 -6.69 15.74
C GLU A 57 2.87 -6.33 16.26
N GLU A 58 2.74 -5.24 17.00
CA GLU A 58 1.44 -4.76 17.50
C GLU A 58 0.49 -4.40 16.34
N THR A 59 1.00 -3.79 15.27
CA THR A 59 0.18 -3.46 14.08
C THR A 59 -0.27 -4.72 13.34
N GLU A 60 0.57 -5.75 13.22
CA GLU A 60 0.16 -7.00 12.57
C GLU A 60 -0.88 -7.75 13.42
N GLU A 61 -0.76 -7.72 14.75
CA GLU A 61 -1.80 -8.25 15.66
C GLU A 61 -3.14 -7.53 15.47
N ASP A 62 -3.13 -6.20 15.46
CA ASP A 62 -4.33 -5.38 15.25
C ASP A 62 -4.96 -5.62 13.87
N LEU A 63 -4.15 -5.70 12.82
CA LEU A 63 -4.61 -6.02 11.47
C LEU A 63 -5.21 -7.42 11.40
N GLN A 64 -4.59 -8.41 12.06
CA GLN A 64 -5.11 -9.77 12.08
C GLN A 64 -6.48 -9.83 12.75
N ALA A 65 -6.66 -9.14 13.89
CA ALA A 65 -7.97 -9.03 14.53
C ALA A 65 -9.02 -8.35 13.62
N PHE A 66 -8.60 -7.34 12.84
CA PHE A 66 -9.48 -6.68 11.87
C PHE A 66 -9.87 -7.61 10.71
N VAL A 67 -8.91 -8.38 10.17
CA VAL A 67 -9.16 -9.41 9.14
C VAL A 67 -10.17 -10.44 9.65
N GLU A 68 -9.98 -10.99 10.85
CA GLU A 68 -10.88 -11.97 11.45
C GLU A 68 -12.30 -11.41 11.63
N ALA A 69 -12.42 -10.14 12.01
CA ALA A 69 -13.71 -9.48 12.14
C ALA A 69 -14.44 -9.31 10.80
N LEU A 70 -13.72 -9.06 9.71
CA LEU A 70 -14.26 -8.96 8.36
C LEU A 70 -14.69 -10.34 7.82
N GLU A 71 -13.82 -11.34 7.97
CA GLU A 71 -14.09 -12.72 7.54
C GLU A 71 -15.28 -13.33 8.30
N ALA A 72 -15.42 -13.04 9.60
CA ALA A 72 -16.59 -13.44 10.39
C ALA A 72 -17.91 -12.85 9.87
N ARG A 73 -17.86 -11.81 9.04
CA ARG A 73 -19.01 -11.19 8.36
C ARG A 73 -19.18 -11.64 6.91
N GLY A 74 -18.37 -12.62 6.48
CA GLY A 74 -18.42 -13.18 5.12
C GLY A 74 -17.67 -12.36 4.07
N VAL A 75 -16.86 -11.39 4.47
CA VAL A 75 -16.02 -10.61 3.56
C VAL A 75 -14.76 -11.39 3.23
N THR A 76 -14.43 -11.51 1.94
CA THR A 76 -13.15 -12.09 1.50
C THR A 76 -12.03 -11.08 1.72
N VAL A 77 -10.96 -11.49 2.42
CA VAL A 77 -9.81 -10.60 2.66
C VAL A 77 -8.60 -11.06 1.86
N LYS A 78 -7.95 -10.11 1.16
CA LYS A 78 -6.68 -10.30 0.46
C LYS A 78 -5.61 -9.40 1.10
N ARG A 79 -4.35 -9.83 1.05
CA ARG A 79 -3.19 -9.07 1.57
C ARG A 79 -2.13 -8.92 0.46
N PRO A 80 -1.42 -7.79 0.37
CA PRO A 80 -0.28 -7.65 -0.53
C PRO A 80 0.92 -8.49 -0.04
N ASP A 81 1.78 -8.86 -0.98
CA ASP A 81 3.02 -9.58 -0.67
C ASP A 81 4.00 -8.67 0.09
N THR A 82 4.89 -9.25 0.90
CA THR A 82 5.95 -8.46 1.57
C THR A 82 6.95 -7.93 0.55
N TRP A 83 7.35 -6.66 0.69
CA TRP A 83 8.19 -5.96 -0.28
C TRP A 83 9.51 -5.48 0.33
N PRO A 84 10.64 -5.52 -0.42
CA PRO A 84 11.95 -5.11 0.10
C PRO A 84 12.13 -3.59 0.05
N HIS A 85 11.47 -2.88 0.95
CA HIS A 85 11.43 -1.41 0.96
C HIS A 85 12.79 -0.73 1.16
N GLU A 86 13.80 -1.44 1.67
CA GLU A 86 15.17 -0.93 1.80
C GLU A 86 15.93 -0.82 0.46
N GLN A 87 15.43 -1.47 -0.59
CA GLN A 87 16.09 -1.42 -1.89
C GLN A 87 15.96 -0.04 -2.54
N VAL A 88 17.00 0.32 -3.28
CA VAL A 88 17.07 1.60 -3.98
C VAL A 88 16.26 1.53 -5.27
N ILE A 89 15.34 2.46 -5.43
CA ILE A 89 14.63 2.78 -6.66
C ILE A 89 15.41 3.89 -7.36
N LYS A 90 15.87 3.64 -8.59
CA LYS A 90 16.65 4.60 -9.36
C LYS A 90 16.05 4.81 -10.74
N THR A 91 15.89 6.08 -11.10
CA THR A 91 15.52 6.53 -12.44
C THR A 91 16.60 7.46 -13.00
N PRO A 92 16.53 7.88 -14.27
CA PRO A 92 17.43 8.90 -14.80
C PRO A 92 17.37 10.26 -14.08
N HIS A 93 16.32 10.52 -13.30
CA HIS A 93 16.06 11.82 -12.68
C HIS A 93 16.27 11.87 -11.16
N TRP A 94 16.17 10.72 -10.48
CA TRP A 94 16.19 10.66 -9.02
C TRP A 94 16.51 9.25 -8.53
N GLU A 95 16.89 9.16 -7.25
CA GLU A 95 17.17 7.93 -6.52
C GLU A 95 16.50 8.02 -5.15
N CYS A 96 15.82 6.96 -4.71
CA CYS A 96 15.04 6.92 -3.48
C CYS A 96 14.97 5.48 -2.93
N GLN A 97 14.47 5.27 -1.72
CA GLN A 97 14.12 3.95 -1.17
C GLN A 97 12.61 3.82 -0.98
N GLY A 98 12.14 2.59 -0.79
CA GLY A 98 10.73 2.29 -0.55
C GLY A 98 10.19 2.87 0.77
N TYR A 99 8.85 2.84 0.90
CA TYR A 99 8.15 3.33 2.09
C TYR A 99 7.51 2.21 2.93
N TYR A 100 6.30 1.75 2.58
CA TYR A 100 5.61 0.61 3.21
C TYR A 100 4.49 0.08 2.30
N ASN A 101 3.77 -0.96 2.72
CA ASN A 101 2.54 -1.44 2.07
C ASN A 101 1.32 -1.50 3.01
N TYR A 102 1.30 -0.69 4.06
CA TYR A 102 0.22 -0.63 5.04
C TYR A 102 -1.08 0.01 4.50
N CYS A 103 -1.01 0.91 3.51
CA CYS A 103 -2.18 1.66 3.00
C CYS A 103 -2.48 1.38 1.52
N PRO A 104 -3.21 0.30 1.17
CA PRO A 104 -3.60 0.02 -0.22
C PRO A 104 -4.39 1.16 -0.88
N ARG A 105 -5.18 1.91 -0.10
CA ARG A 105 -6.06 2.99 -0.56
C ARG A 105 -5.29 4.15 -1.22
N ASP A 106 -4.03 4.32 -0.89
CA ASP A 106 -3.22 5.43 -1.41
C ASP A 106 -2.77 5.19 -2.86
N VAL A 107 -2.69 3.92 -3.28
CA VAL A 107 -2.03 3.50 -4.52
C VAL A 107 -2.96 2.76 -5.49
N LEU A 108 -4.14 2.34 -5.04
CA LEU A 108 -5.15 1.65 -5.84
C LEU A 108 -6.51 2.33 -5.71
N LEU A 109 -7.17 2.54 -6.85
CA LEU A 109 -8.54 3.04 -6.93
C LEU A 109 -9.38 2.09 -7.78
N VAL A 110 -10.53 1.66 -7.27
CA VAL A 110 -11.49 0.80 -8.00
C VAL A 110 -12.67 1.65 -8.46
N ILE A 111 -13.01 1.57 -9.75
CA ILE A 111 -14.20 2.23 -10.33
C ILE A 111 -14.91 1.24 -11.27
N GLY A 112 -16.09 0.78 -10.87
CA GLY A 112 -16.76 -0.32 -11.54
C GLY A 112 -15.86 -1.54 -11.52
N ASP A 113 -15.57 -2.09 -12.70
CA ASP A 113 -14.69 -3.24 -12.88
C ASP A 113 -13.22 -2.89 -13.13
N THR A 114 -12.86 -1.61 -13.06
CA THR A 114 -11.51 -1.13 -13.37
C THR A 114 -10.69 -0.90 -12.10
N VAL A 115 -9.46 -1.44 -12.05
CA VAL A 115 -8.48 -1.16 -10.99
C VAL A 115 -7.39 -0.22 -11.52
N ILE A 116 -7.34 0.99 -10.98
CA ILE A 116 -6.41 2.04 -11.38
C ILE A 116 -5.24 2.08 -10.38
N GLU A 117 -4.04 1.83 -10.88
CA GLU A 117 -2.80 2.15 -10.18
C GLU A 117 -2.53 3.65 -10.25
N THR A 118 -2.54 4.34 -9.11
CA THR A 118 -2.45 5.80 -9.08
C THR A 118 -0.99 6.27 -9.15
N PRO A 119 -0.70 7.38 -9.86
CA PRO A 119 0.64 7.95 -9.86
C PRO A 119 0.91 8.62 -8.50
N ASN A 120 1.91 8.13 -7.77
CA ASN A 120 2.26 8.68 -6.46
C ASN A 120 3.23 9.87 -6.58
N VAL A 121 3.02 10.90 -5.75
CA VAL A 121 3.88 12.10 -5.70
C VAL A 121 5.14 11.89 -4.86
N ILE A 122 5.13 10.91 -3.95
CA ILE A 122 6.28 10.54 -3.12
C ILE A 122 7.11 9.52 -3.89
N ARG A 123 8.35 9.85 -4.24
CA ARG A 123 9.20 9.00 -5.08
C ARG A 123 9.42 7.60 -4.50
N GLY A 124 9.50 7.47 -3.17
CA GLY A 124 9.64 6.18 -2.50
C GLY A 124 8.43 5.25 -2.64
N ARG A 125 7.30 5.77 -3.09
CA ARG A 125 6.06 5.02 -3.34
C ARG A 125 5.84 4.69 -4.82
N SER A 126 6.78 5.03 -5.70
CA SER A 126 6.60 4.91 -7.15
C SER A 126 6.42 3.47 -7.65
N LEU A 127 6.91 2.49 -6.90
CA LEU A 127 6.80 1.06 -7.20
C LEU A 127 5.99 0.30 -6.13
N GLU A 128 5.22 1.02 -5.31
CA GLU A 128 4.48 0.42 -4.19
C GLU A 128 3.43 -0.60 -4.64
N THR A 129 2.85 -0.43 -5.83
CA THR A 129 1.92 -1.40 -6.43
C THR A 129 2.60 -2.73 -6.79
N GLY A 130 3.94 -2.80 -6.73
CA GLY A 130 4.72 -4.03 -6.92
C GLY A 130 4.28 -5.18 -6.02
N SER A 131 3.94 -4.89 -4.75
CA SER A 131 3.48 -5.88 -3.77
C SER A 131 2.07 -6.42 -4.05
N TYR A 132 1.30 -5.73 -4.89
CA TYR A 132 -0.06 -6.12 -5.26
C TYR A 132 -0.10 -6.86 -6.60
N ARG A 133 1.04 -6.99 -7.30
CA ARG A 133 1.07 -7.53 -8.67
C ARG A 133 0.41 -8.89 -8.81
N ARG A 134 0.62 -9.80 -7.85
CA ARG A 134 -0.03 -11.10 -7.85
C ARG A 134 -1.56 -10.99 -7.84
N LEU A 135 -2.11 -10.10 -7.00
CA LEU A 135 -3.56 -9.86 -6.90
C LEU A 135 -4.10 -9.17 -8.16
N LEU A 136 -3.39 -8.16 -8.67
CA LEU A 136 -3.80 -7.43 -9.87
C LEU A 136 -3.84 -8.36 -11.11
N MET A 137 -2.88 -9.29 -11.21
CA MET A 137 -2.88 -10.30 -12.27
C MET A 137 -4.02 -11.31 -12.11
N GLU A 138 -4.33 -11.76 -10.89
CA GLU A 138 -5.51 -12.60 -10.60
C GLU A 138 -6.79 -11.92 -11.09
N TYR A 139 -7.00 -10.65 -10.72
CA TYR A 139 -8.20 -9.91 -11.13
C TYR A 139 -8.27 -9.67 -12.64
N LEU A 140 -7.14 -9.38 -13.28
CA LEU A 140 -7.08 -9.23 -14.74
C LEU A 140 -7.46 -10.53 -15.46
N GLU A 141 -6.96 -11.68 -14.99
CA GLU A 141 -7.31 -13.00 -15.55
C GLU A 141 -8.80 -13.34 -15.34
N GLU A 142 -9.42 -12.77 -14.31
CA GLU A 142 -10.84 -12.91 -13.98
C GLU A 142 -11.74 -11.86 -14.66
N GLY A 143 -11.16 -11.01 -15.52
CA GLY A 143 -11.87 -10.07 -16.37
C GLY A 143 -12.07 -8.67 -15.80
N ALA A 144 -11.31 -8.27 -14.77
CA ALA A 144 -11.18 -6.87 -14.38
C ALA A 144 -10.41 -6.07 -15.44
N ASN A 145 -10.69 -4.77 -15.52
CA ASN A 145 -10.00 -3.81 -16.40
C ASN A 145 -8.88 -3.04 -15.70
#